data_AF-A0A8U0A829-F1
#
_entry.id   AF-A0A8U0A829-F1
#
_cell.length_a   1.000
_cell.length_b   1.000
_cell.length_c   1.000
_cell.angle_alpha   90.00
_cell.angle_beta   90.00
_cell.angle_gamma   90.00
#
_symmetry.space_group_name_H-M   'P 1'
#
loop_
_entity.id
_entity.type
_entity.pdbx_description
1 polymer ?
#
loop_
_entity_poly.entity_id
_entity_poly.type
_entity_poly.pdbx_seq_one_letter_code
_entity_poly.pdbx_strand_id
1 'polypeptide(L)'
;MANSQERSSTGDADRITVTYPATASGHIRSPLETDSYRRYLRMSKTGTTSVGEEWEEFVSGGCGSTTDVVLRVAAIEGGDCIGEETKIVFTPRPEMGE
;
A
#
# COMPACT_ATOMS: atom_id res chain seq x y z
N MET A 1 16.59 19.79 29.83
CA MET A 1 16.71 19.17 28.50
C MET A 1 15.90 17.89 28.50
N ALA A 2 14.68 17.91 27.97
CA ALA A 2 13.82 16.73 27.83
C ALA A 2 13.60 16.50 26.34
N ASN A 3 13.78 15.24 25.95
CA ASN A 3 13.88 14.72 24.59
C ASN A 3 12.87 15.32 23.62
N SER A 4 13.35 16.07 22.62
CA SER A 4 12.57 16.60 21.50
C SER A 4 12.24 15.49 20.48
N GLN A 5 11.62 14.41 20.94
CA GLN A 5 11.03 13.38 20.10
C GLN A 5 9.52 13.61 19.99
N GLU A 6 9.14 14.79 19.49
CA GLU A 6 7.79 15.09 18.99
C GLU A 6 7.93 15.72 17.60
N ARG A 7 8.66 15.03 16.71
CA ARG A 7 8.55 15.28 15.28
C ARG A 7 7.52 14.29 14.74
N SER A 8 6.24 14.57 15.04
CA SER A 8 5.12 13.99 14.32
C SER A 8 5.45 14.09 12.83
N SER A 9 5.57 12.95 12.16
CA SER A 9 6.00 12.86 10.77
C SER A 9 4.87 13.28 9.83
N THR A 10 4.32 14.48 10.05
CA THR A 10 3.28 15.16 9.26
C THR A 10 3.83 15.68 7.92
N GLY A 11 4.57 14.84 7.21
CA GLY A 11 5.08 15.10 5.87
C GLY A 11 4.62 14.00 4.92
N ASP A 12 4.58 14.31 3.64
CA ASP A 12 4.27 13.33 2.61
C ASP A 12 5.31 12.21 2.63
N ALA A 13 4.83 10.97 2.67
CA ALA A 13 5.65 9.78 2.52
C ALA A 13 6.33 9.84 1.15
N ASP A 14 7.65 9.65 1.10
CA ASP A 14 8.39 9.58 -0.17
C ASP A 14 8.08 8.24 -0.85
N ARG A 15 8.03 7.17 -0.05
CA ARG A 15 7.79 5.81 -0.53
C ARG A 15 7.01 4.98 0.48
N ILE A 16 6.01 4.28 -0.02
CA ILE A 16 5.20 3.33 0.75
C ILE A 16 5.33 1.95 0.12
N THR A 17 5.70 0.97 0.93
CA THR A 17 5.72 -0.43 0.53
C THR A 17 4.45 -1.10 1.04
N VAL A 18 3.67 -1.63 0.12
CA VAL A 18 2.41 -2.32 0.39
C VAL A 18 2.60 -3.79 0.06
N THR A 19 2.16 -4.64 0.97
CA THR A 19 2.16 -6.09 0.80
C THR A 19 0.75 -6.58 0.47
N TYR A 20 0.63 -7.54 -0.43
CA TYR A 20 -0.64 -8.19 -0.76
C TYR A 20 -0.51 -9.72 -0.61
N PRO A 21 -1.58 -10.44 -0.28
CA PRO A 21 -1.53 -11.90 -0.11
C PRO A 21 -1.05 -12.60 -1.39
N ALA A 22 -0.14 -13.58 -1.26
CA ALA A 22 0.43 -14.25 -2.43
C ALA A 22 -0.58 -15.15 -3.14
N THR A 23 -1.59 -15.66 -2.44
CA THR A 23 -2.80 -16.28 -3.01
C THR A 23 -3.45 -15.45 -4.12
N ALA A 24 -3.34 -14.13 -4.05
CA ALA A 24 -3.91 -13.23 -5.06
C ALA A 24 -2.91 -12.91 -6.20
N SER A 25 -1.61 -13.17 -6.03
CA SER A 25 -0.52 -12.72 -6.91
C SER A 25 -0.57 -13.19 -8.37
N GLY A 26 -1.31 -14.24 -8.72
CA GLY A 26 -1.38 -14.74 -10.10
C GLY A 26 -2.13 -13.82 -11.07
N HIS A 27 -3.35 -13.42 -10.70
CA HIS A 27 -4.27 -12.73 -11.62
C HIS A 27 -4.46 -11.24 -11.30
N ILE A 28 -4.29 -10.82 -10.05
CA ILE A 28 -4.45 -9.40 -9.65
C ILE A 28 -3.14 -8.61 -9.70
N ARG A 29 -1.98 -9.29 -9.79
CA ARG A 29 -0.66 -8.63 -9.81
C ARG A 29 -0.49 -7.67 -10.99
N SER A 30 -0.84 -8.09 -12.21
CA SER A 30 -0.68 -7.23 -13.38
C SER A 30 -1.54 -5.94 -13.30
N PRO A 31 -2.82 -6.01 -12.87
CA PRO A 31 -3.59 -4.81 -12.55
C PRO A 31 -2.98 -3.94 -11.44
N LEU A 32 -2.52 -4.55 -10.34
CA LEU A 32 -1.89 -3.82 -9.22
C LEU A 32 -0.59 -3.11 -9.62
N GLU A 33 0.20 -3.71 -10.52
CA GLU A 33 1.44 -3.14 -11.02
C GLU A 33 1.22 -2.02 -12.05
N THR A 34 -0.02 -1.81 -12.50
CA THR A 34 -0.37 -0.77 -13.47
C THR A 34 -0.42 0.61 -12.81
N ASP A 35 0.14 1.62 -13.47
CA ASP A 35 0.22 3.00 -12.95
C ASP A 35 -1.14 3.59 -12.58
N SER A 36 -2.18 3.28 -13.37
CA SER A 36 -3.56 3.69 -13.11
C SER A 36 -4.09 3.20 -11.76
N TYR A 37 -3.79 1.95 -11.39
CA TYR A 37 -4.21 1.40 -10.11
C TYR A 37 -3.42 2.04 -8.96
N ARG A 38 -2.12 2.28 -9.13
CA ARG A 38 -1.31 3.00 -8.13
C ARG A 38 -1.85 4.40 -7.88
N ARG A 39 -2.20 5.11 -8.95
CA ARG A 39 -2.76 6.46 -8.88
C ARG A 39 -4.14 6.46 -8.23
N TYR A 40 -5.00 5.50 -8.57
CA TYR A 40 -6.28 5.30 -7.91
C TYR A 40 -6.12 5.04 -6.40
N LEU A 41 -5.28 4.07 -6.04
CA LEU A 41 -5.08 3.68 -4.65
C LEU A 41 -4.56 4.86 -3.82
N ARG A 42 -3.58 5.58 -4.37
CA ARG A 42 -3.04 6.80 -3.80
C ARG A 42 -4.13 7.85 -3.56
N MET A 43 -4.97 8.13 -4.55
CA MET A 43 -6.08 9.08 -4.39
C MET A 43 -7.11 8.60 -3.38
N SER A 44 -7.39 7.30 -3.34
CA SER A 44 -8.38 6.72 -2.43
C SER A 44 -7.87 6.63 -0.98
N LYS A 45 -6.57 6.48 -0.77
CA LYS A 45 -5.92 6.36 0.54
C LYS A 45 -5.14 7.62 0.92
N THR A 46 -5.39 8.75 0.25
CA THR A 46 -4.83 10.06 0.59
C THR A 46 -5.08 10.36 2.06
N GLY A 47 -4.04 10.78 2.77
CA GLY A 47 -4.10 11.12 4.20
C GLY A 47 -3.07 10.37 5.04
N THR A 48 -3.21 10.47 6.36
CA THR A 48 -2.31 9.80 7.31
C THR A 48 -2.50 8.30 7.28
N THR A 49 -1.41 7.55 7.10
CA THR A 49 -1.38 6.09 7.13
C THR A 49 -0.28 5.59 8.05
N SER A 50 -0.43 4.36 8.54
CA SER A 50 0.51 3.75 9.48
C SER A 50 1.02 2.40 8.98
N VAL A 51 2.25 2.06 9.37
CA VAL A 51 2.78 0.71 9.11
C VAL A 51 1.91 -0.32 9.81
N GLY A 52 1.52 -1.37 9.07
CA GLY A 52 0.58 -2.38 9.54
C GLY A 52 -0.87 -2.08 9.17
N GLU A 53 -1.17 -0.91 8.61
CA GLU A 53 -2.53 -0.59 8.19
C GLU A 53 -2.99 -1.47 7.03
N GLU A 54 -4.22 -1.97 7.15
CA GLU A 54 -4.84 -2.89 6.21
C GLU A 54 -5.91 -2.15 5.42
N TRP A 55 -5.83 -2.27 4.10
CA TRP A 55 -6.73 -1.66 3.15
C TRP A 55 -7.47 -2.76 2.39
N GLU A 56 -8.77 -2.81 2.58
CA GLU A 56 -9.66 -3.69 1.82
C GLU A 56 -9.89 -3.09 0.43
N GLU A 57 -9.38 -3.75 -0.59
CA GLU A 57 -9.49 -3.33 -1.98
C GLU A 57 -10.06 -4.44 -2.85
N PHE A 58 -10.64 -4.05 -3.98
CA PHE A 58 -11.28 -4.99 -4.89
C PHE A 58 -10.57 -4.89 -6.23
N VAL A 59 -9.97 -5.99 -6.70
CA VAL A 59 -9.32 -6.05 -8.02
C VAL A 59 -10.13 -6.96 -8.92
N SER A 60 -10.41 -6.50 -10.14
CA SER A 60 -11.00 -7.34 -11.17
C SER A 60 -9.97 -8.36 -11.65
N GLY A 61 -10.11 -9.61 -11.19
CA GLY A 61 -9.43 -10.75 -11.76
C GLY A 61 -9.96 -10.98 -13.18
N GLY A 62 -9.07 -11.02 -14.17
CA GLY A 62 -9.44 -11.28 -15.56
C GLY A 62 -10.38 -12.50 -15.66
N CYS A 63 -11.47 -12.34 -16.41
CA CYS A 63 -12.70 -13.16 -16.44
C CYS A 63 -13.91 -12.56 -15.67
N GLY A 64 -13.84 -11.29 -15.26
CA GLY A 64 -15.01 -10.53 -14.79
C GLY A 64 -15.42 -10.83 -13.34
N SER A 65 -14.54 -11.46 -12.57
CA SER A 65 -14.71 -11.67 -11.14
C SER A 65 -13.92 -10.63 -10.36
N THR A 66 -14.55 -9.98 -9.40
CA THR A 66 -13.86 -9.14 -8.42
C THR A 66 -13.32 -10.03 -7.31
N THR A 67 -12.06 -9.82 -6.95
CA THR A 67 -11.43 -10.47 -5.81
C THR A 67 -11.11 -9.41 -4.77
N ASP A 68 -11.64 -9.62 -3.57
CA ASP A 68 -11.31 -8.88 -2.37
C ASP A 68 -9.86 -9.20 -1.96
N VAL A 69 -9.05 -8.16 -1.86
CA VAL A 69 -7.64 -8.26 -1.49
C VAL A 69 -7.37 -7.30 -0.34
N VAL A 70 -6.72 -7.82 0.69
CA VAL A 70 -6.29 -7.01 1.83
C VAL A 70 -4.85 -6.59 1.58
N LEU A 71 -4.67 -5.32 1.24
CA LEU A 71 -3.37 -4.72 1.09
C LEU A 71 -2.90 -4.25 2.46
N ARG A 72 -1.70 -4.62 2.89
CA ARG A 72 -1.14 -4.13 4.16
C ARG A 72 0.09 -3.28 3.94
N VAL A 73 0.14 -2.11 4.55
CA VAL A 73 1.34 -1.29 4.60
C VAL A 73 2.44 -2.04 5.36
N ALA A 74 3.52 -2.35 4.66
CA ALA A 74 4.67 -3.05 5.21
C ALA A 74 5.76 -2.10 5.70
N ALA A 75 5.96 -0.98 4.99
CA ALA A 75 6.93 0.03 5.35
C ALA A 75 6.52 1.39 4.77
N ILE A 76 6.88 2.45 5.48
CA ILE A 76 6.69 3.84 5.07
C ILE A 76 8.01 4.56 5.27
N GLU A 77 8.48 5.26 4.25
CA GLU A 77 9.74 6.01 4.25
C GLU A 77 9.45 7.51 4.05
N GLY A 78 10.14 8.35 4.82
CA GLY A 78 10.03 9.81 4.76
C GLY A 78 9.04 10.40 5.77
N GLY A 79 7.75 10.13 5.62
CA GLY A 79 6.66 10.67 6.44
C GLY A 79 5.46 9.73 6.45
N ASP A 80 4.37 10.05 7.16
CA ASP A 80 3.21 9.17 7.32
C ASP A 80 1.96 9.59 6.52
N CYS A 81 2.04 10.62 5.67
CA CYS A 81 0.93 11.03 4.81
C CYS A 81 1.07 10.55 3.36
N ILE A 82 0.02 9.98 2.79
CA ILE A 82 -0.05 9.68 1.35
C ILE A 82 -0.40 10.97 0.60
N GLY A 83 0.60 11.56 -0.06
CA GLY A 83 0.50 12.79 -0.85
C GLY A 83 0.41 12.54 -2.36
N GLU A 84 0.66 13.57 -3.18
CA GLU A 84 0.74 13.52 -4.65
C GLU A 84 2.13 13.19 -5.23
N GLU A 85 3.17 13.14 -4.38
CA GLU A 85 4.53 12.74 -4.75
C GLU A 85 4.93 11.34 -4.23
N THR A 86 4.30 10.85 -3.16
CA THR A 86 4.39 9.48 -2.63
C THR A 86 4.42 8.35 -3.67
N LYS A 87 5.44 7.51 -3.58
CA LYS A 87 5.62 6.34 -4.44
C LYS A 87 5.12 5.06 -3.76
N ILE A 88 4.04 4.48 -4.29
CA ILE A 88 3.49 3.22 -3.79
C ILE A 88 4.11 2.03 -4.53
N VAL A 89 4.73 1.11 -3.79
CA VAL A 89 5.35 -0.11 -4.30
C VAL A 89 4.62 -1.33 -3.75
N PHE A 90 4.17 -2.22 -4.63
CA PHE A 90 3.49 -3.45 -4.25
C PHE A 90 4.47 -4.62 -4.24
N THR A 91 4.41 -5.41 -3.18
CA THR A 91 5.22 -6.62 -3.04
C THR A 91 4.31 -7.76 -2.57
N PRO A 92 4.50 -8.99 -3.08
CA PRO A 92 3.78 -10.13 -2.52
C PRO A 92 4.23 -10.32 -1.07
N ARG A 93 3.27 -10.49 -0.15
CA ARG A 93 3.57 -10.97 1.20
C ARG A 93 4.07 -12.41 1.04
N PRO A 94 5.30 -12.74 1.48
CA PRO A 94 5.72 -14.12 1.53
C PRO A 94 4.75 -14.84 2.46
N GLU A 95 3.96 -15.75 1.88
CA GLU A 95 3.24 -16.75 2.65
C GLU A 95 4.35 -17.66 3.18
N MET A 96 4.67 -17.55 4.46
CA MET A 96 5.52 -18.55 5.11
C MET A 96 4.71 -19.86 5.10
N GLY A 97 4.89 -20.65 4.04
CA GLY A 97 4.11 -21.84 3.73
C GLY A 97 4.82 -22.74 2.72
N GLU A 98 5.81 -23.46 3.26
CA GLU A 98 6.35 -24.79 2.86
C GLU A 98 7.08 -24.94 1.51
#